data_AF-A0A972E9P0-F1
#
_entry.id   AF-A0A972E9P0-F1
#
_cell.length_a   1.000
_cell.length_b   1.000
_cell.length_c   1.000
_cell.angle_alpha   90.00
_cell.angle_beta   90.00
_cell.angle_gamma   90.00
#
_symmetry.space_group_name_H-M   'P 1'
#
loop_
_entity.id
_entity.type
_entity.pdbx_description
1 polymer ?
#
loop_
_entity_poly.entity_id
_entity_poly.type
_entity_poly.pdbx_seq_one_letter_code
_entity_poly.pdbx_strand_id
1 'polypeptide(L)'
;MVTGELFRGGTLEMSAEPWPAAGAGVLWTDFTVNRILACAAVFLLLLNLLDFFRLVPYLIYSYDRSRGALDLEHNMGLARSRNLIALCFLLPVCLIADRYELMRMDFLTGIPPQWSVAATTGILLGLLLVRDICYLLFQPRRLGGDVVPALRHNPGNYIILLSVLMLTTIGFCSAFRAPDTLVRTILLWETAAVWLLNMVRSTQLLAAKVSGFSTILYLCALELFPAALLVTVVVFF
;
A
#
# COMPACT_ATOMS: atom_id res chain seq x y z
N MET A 1 31.65 -17.06 3.24
CA MET A 1 32.20 -18.04 4.21
C MET A 1 33.70 -17.83 4.27
N VAL A 2 34.20 -17.12 5.27
CA VAL A 2 35.63 -17.07 5.61
C VAL A 2 35.70 -17.36 7.11
N THR A 3 35.66 -18.64 7.45
CA THR A 3 35.76 -19.13 8.82
C THR A 3 36.80 -20.23 8.79
N GLY A 4 38.04 -19.93 9.18
CA GLY A 4 39.04 -20.98 9.28
C GLY A 4 40.47 -20.60 9.64
N GLU A 5 40.97 -19.39 9.31
CA GLU A 5 42.43 -19.13 9.41
C GLU A 5 42.81 -17.81 10.10
N LEU A 6 41.98 -17.27 10.99
CA LEU A 6 42.31 -16.01 11.69
C LEU A 6 43.37 -16.14 12.81
N PHE A 7 43.79 -17.36 13.12
CA PHE A 7 44.79 -17.66 14.15
C PHE A 7 45.73 -18.77 13.67
N ARG A 8 46.89 -18.41 13.11
CA ARG A 8 48.04 -19.32 12.99
C ARG A 8 49.07 -18.94 14.06
N GLY A 9 49.44 -19.91 14.91
CA GLY A 9 50.58 -19.75 15.83
C GLY A 9 50.40 -18.81 17.03
N GLY A 10 49.17 -18.40 17.39
CA GLY A 10 48.93 -17.51 18.53
C GLY A 10 49.16 -16.03 18.25
N THR A 11 49.50 -15.67 17.01
CA THR A 11 49.58 -14.29 16.54
C THR A 11 48.32 -13.95 15.74
N LEU A 12 47.70 -12.83 16.10
CA LEU A 12 46.51 -12.31 15.42
C LEU A 12 46.99 -11.57 14.16
N GLU A 13 46.94 -12.24 13.02
CA GLU A 13 47.22 -11.63 11.71
C GLU A 13 46.01 -10.76 11.33
N MET A 14 46.02 -9.49 11.76
CA MET A 14 45.10 -8.49 11.20
C MET A 14 45.51 -8.22 9.76
N SER A 15 44.57 -8.31 8.82
CA SER A 15 44.82 -7.88 7.44
C SER A 15 45.29 -6.42 7.45
N ALA A 16 46.49 -6.16 6.95
CA ALA A 16 47.05 -4.81 6.81
C ALA A 16 46.32 -3.98 5.74
N GLU A 17 45.47 -4.62 4.94
CA GLU A 17 44.57 -3.92 4.04
C GLU A 17 43.48 -3.23 4.87
N PRO A 18 43.33 -1.89 4.76
CA PRO A 18 42.18 -1.23 5.35
C PRO A 18 40.94 -1.92 4.77
N TRP A 19 40.03 -2.33 5.65
CA TRP A 19 38.72 -2.84 5.24
C TRP A 19 38.22 -1.90 4.13
N PRO A 20 37.89 -2.40 2.92
CA PRO A 20 37.39 -1.53 1.87
C PRO A 20 36.25 -0.77 2.52
N ALA A 21 36.41 0.56 2.64
CA ALA A 21 35.42 1.41 3.28
C ALA A 21 34.12 1.02 2.60
N ALA A 22 33.20 0.40 3.36
CA ALA A 22 31.95 -0.07 2.80
C ALA A 22 31.35 1.18 2.16
N GLY A 23 31.40 1.24 0.82
CA GLY A 23 31.04 2.45 0.10
C GLY A 23 29.68 2.83 0.62
N ALA A 24 29.55 4.03 1.19
CA ALA A 24 28.31 4.48 1.78
C ALA A 24 27.23 4.28 0.70
N GLY A 25 26.42 3.24 0.87
CA GLY A 25 25.46 2.85 -0.14
C GLY A 25 24.55 4.04 -0.39
N VAL A 26 24.27 4.33 -1.66
CA VAL A 26 23.38 5.44 -2.02
C VAL A 26 22.06 5.22 -1.28
N LEU A 27 21.74 6.13 -0.36
CA LEU A 27 20.52 6.04 0.42
C LEU A 27 19.35 6.46 -0.45
N TRP A 28 18.16 5.90 -0.18
CA TRP A 28 16.93 6.32 -0.86
C TRP A 28 16.68 7.83 -0.76
N THR A 29 17.11 8.43 0.35
CA THR A 29 17.03 9.88 0.59
C THR A 29 18.03 10.69 -0.22
N ASP A 30 19.03 10.10 -0.87
CA ASP A 30 20.03 10.85 -1.63
C ASP A 30 19.48 11.34 -2.97
N PHE A 31 18.40 10.71 -3.46
CA PHE A 31 17.73 11.13 -4.68
C PHE A 31 16.86 12.37 -4.43
N THR A 32 17.13 13.45 -5.16
CA THR A 32 16.40 14.72 -5.04
C THR A 32 14.92 14.56 -5.38
N VAL A 33 14.59 13.70 -6.36
CA VAL A 33 13.20 13.38 -6.74
C VAL A 33 12.41 12.84 -5.56
N ASN A 34 12.98 11.90 -4.80
CA ASN A 34 12.34 11.28 -3.64
C ASN A 34 12.07 12.31 -2.54
N ARG A 35 13.00 13.24 -2.31
CA ARG A 35 12.80 14.36 -1.37
C ARG A 35 11.66 15.28 -1.80
N ILE A 36 11.63 15.67 -3.08
CA ILE A 36 10.57 16.54 -3.62
C ILE A 36 9.20 15.85 -3.48
N LEU A 37 9.10 14.57 -3.83
CA LEU A 37 7.85 13.81 -3.71
C LEU A 37 7.43 13.64 -2.25
N ALA A 38 8.37 13.41 -1.32
CA ALA A 38 8.07 13.37 0.10
C ALA A 38 7.55 14.72 0.62
N CYS A 39 8.19 15.84 0.25
CA CYS A 39 7.69 17.18 0.58
C CYS A 39 6.30 17.44 0.00
N ALA A 40 6.07 17.06 -1.26
CA ALA A 40 4.77 17.17 -1.91
C ALA A 40 3.70 16.34 -1.17
N ALA A 41 4.03 15.11 -0.76
CA ALA A 41 3.13 14.26 0.02
C ALA A 41 2.75 14.92 1.35
N VAL A 42 3.73 15.45 2.10
CA VAL A 42 3.47 16.18 3.34
C VAL A 42 2.58 17.40 3.10
N PHE A 43 2.85 18.17 2.05
CA PHE A 43 2.04 19.35 1.72
C PHE A 43 0.59 18.97 1.36
N LEU A 44 0.39 17.92 0.55
CA LEU A 44 -0.95 17.40 0.22
C LEU A 44 -1.71 16.92 1.45
N LEU A 45 -1.03 16.23 2.39
CA LEU A 45 -1.62 15.80 3.65
C LEU A 45 -2.05 17.01 4.51
N LEU A 46 -1.20 18.04 4.60
CA LEU A 46 -1.51 19.26 5.35
C LEU A 46 -2.68 20.04 4.74
N LEU A 47 -2.72 20.18 3.41
CA LEU A 47 -3.82 20.85 2.72
C LEU A 47 -5.18 20.20 2.96
N ASN A 48 -5.21 18.86 3.05
CA ASN A 48 -6.44 18.09 3.21
C ASN A 48 -6.69 17.63 4.66
N LEU A 49 -5.92 18.15 5.62
CA LEU A 49 -5.93 17.67 7.00
C LEU A 49 -7.29 17.86 7.69
N LEU A 50 -7.90 19.03 7.47
CA LEU A 50 -9.18 19.37 8.11
C LEU A 50 -10.33 18.54 7.53
N ASP A 51 -10.34 18.30 6.22
CA ASP A 51 -11.32 17.44 5.57
C ASP A 51 -11.12 15.97 5.94
N PHE A 52 -9.86 15.54 6.12
CA PHE A 52 -9.56 14.24 6.69
C PHE A 52 -10.16 14.08 8.09
N PHE A 53 -9.94 15.01 9.01
CA PHE A 53 -10.51 14.93 10.37
C PHE A 53 -12.04 14.91 10.38
N ARG A 54 -12.69 15.64 9.47
CA ARG A 54 -14.15 15.58 9.29
C ARG A 54 -14.62 14.21 8.78
N LEU A 55 -13.81 13.55 7.97
CA LEU A 55 -14.11 12.25 7.37
C LEU A 55 -13.88 11.07 8.33
N VAL A 56 -12.93 11.18 9.28
CA VAL A 56 -12.58 10.13 10.26
C VAL A 56 -13.78 9.42 10.91
N PRO A 57 -14.79 10.10 11.50
CA PRO A 57 -15.89 9.40 12.17
C PRO A 57 -16.67 8.50 11.20
N TYR A 58 -16.86 8.93 9.96
CA TYR A 58 -17.52 8.15 8.91
C TYR A 58 -16.67 6.96 8.46
N LEU A 59 -15.34 7.15 8.37
CA LEU A 59 -14.41 6.06 8.05
C LEU A 59 -14.40 5.00 9.14
N ILE A 60 -14.31 5.39 10.42
CA ILE A 60 -14.38 4.46 11.55
C ILE A 60 -15.67 3.65 11.51
N TYR A 61 -16.81 4.31 11.25
CA TYR A 61 -18.08 3.62 11.09
C TYR A 61 -18.07 2.64 9.90
N SER A 62 -17.44 3.00 8.79
CA SER A 62 -17.29 2.13 7.61
C SER A 62 -16.36 0.93 7.85
N TYR A 63 -15.35 1.07 8.69
CA TYR A 63 -14.43 -0.01 9.06
C TYR A 63 -15.07 -0.99 10.03
N ASP A 64 -16.01 -0.54 10.87
CA ASP A 64 -16.74 -1.38 11.81
C ASP A 64 -17.95 -2.07 11.16
N ARG A 65 -18.69 -1.36 10.29
CA ARG A 65 -19.93 -1.86 9.69
C ARG A 65 -19.97 -1.61 8.19
N SER A 66 -20.40 -2.65 7.45
CA SER A 66 -20.63 -2.55 6.00
C SER A 66 -21.65 -1.45 5.63
N ARG A 67 -22.65 -1.20 6.50
CA ARG A 67 -23.60 -0.10 6.33
C ARG A 67 -22.92 1.27 6.30
N GLY A 68 -21.81 1.46 7.02
CA GLY A 68 -21.08 2.72 7.01
C GLY A 68 -20.47 3.06 5.66
N ALA A 69 -20.07 2.05 4.88
CA ALA A 69 -19.63 2.27 3.50
C ALA A 69 -20.78 2.74 2.60
N LEU A 70 -21.99 2.20 2.79
CA LEU A 70 -23.18 2.62 2.04
C LEU A 70 -23.62 4.05 2.40
N ASP A 71 -23.66 4.37 3.69
CA ASP A 71 -24.04 5.70 4.17
C ASP A 71 -23.04 6.77 3.69
N LEU A 72 -21.76 6.41 3.57
CA LEU A 72 -20.72 7.29 3.04
C LEU A 72 -20.91 7.60 1.54
N GLU A 73 -21.32 6.61 0.74
CA GLU A 73 -21.65 6.84 -0.68
C GLU A 73 -22.94 7.64 -0.88
N HIS A 74 -23.91 7.47 0.03
CA HIS A 74 -25.17 8.21 -0.05
C HIS A 74 -24.98 9.73 0.06
N ASN A 75 -23.97 10.16 0.83
CA ASN A 75 -23.57 11.56 0.91
C ASN A 75 -22.50 11.88 -0.13
N MET A 76 -22.94 12.39 -1.29
CA MET A 76 -22.06 12.77 -2.42
C MET A 76 -20.91 13.71 -2.03
N GLY A 77 -21.11 14.61 -1.07
CA GLY A 77 -20.06 15.52 -0.59
C GLY A 77 -18.95 14.76 0.15
N LEU A 78 -19.34 13.87 1.06
CA LEU A 78 -18.40 13.02 1.81
C LEU A 78 -17.73 11.99 0.91
N ALA A 79 -18.45 11.35 -0.01
CA ALA A 79 -17.90 10.41 -0.97
C ALA A 79 -16.82 11.05 -1.87
N ARG A 80 -17.08 12.27 -2.35
CA ARG A 80 -16.11 13.04 -3.14
C ARG A 80 -14.89 13.43 -2.33
N SER A 81 -15.09 13.92 -1.10
CA SER A 81 -14.00 14.25 -0.18
C SER A 81 -13.13 13.03 0.11
N ARG A 82 -13.75 11.87 0.41
CA ARG A 82 -13.07 10.58 0.59
C ARG A 82 -12.24 10.20 -0.63
N ASN A 83 -12.79 10.29 -1.84
CA ASN A 83 -12.05 9.95 -3.05
C ASN A 83 -10.81 10.82 -3.24
N LEU A 84 -10.93 12.13 -3.00
CA LEU A 84 -9.81 13.07 -3.08
C LEU A 84 -8.76 12.77 -2.02
N ILE A 85 -9.19 12.54 -0.77
CA ILE A 85 -8.29 12.20 0.34
C ILE A 85 -7.58 10.87 0.07
N ALA A 86 -8.29 9.84 -0.39
CA ALA A 86 -7.70 8.56 -0.75
C ALA A 86 -6.63 8.70 -1.83
N LEU A 87 -6.87 9.56 -2.85
CA LEU A 87 -5.87 9.86 -3.88
C LEU A 87 -4.65 10.58 -3.30
N CYS A 88 -4.85 11.52 -2.37
CA CYS A 88 -3.73 12.20 -1.69
C CYS A 88 -2.92 11.24 -0.81
N PHE A 89 -3.58 10.33 -0.11
CA PHE A 89 -2.96 9.34 0.78
C PHE A 89 -2.30 8.18 0.01
N LEU A 90 -2.62 7.99 -1.27
CA LEU A 90 -1.94 7.03 -2.14
C LEU A 90 -0.44 7.34 -2.29
N LEU A 91 -0.07 8.62 -2.45
CA LEU A 91 1.32 9.03 -2.65
C LEU A 91 2.21 8.66 -1.43
N PRO A 92 1.85 8.97 -0.18
CA PRO A 92 2.55 8.48 1.01
C PRO A 92 2.73 6.95 1.00
N VAL A 93 1.68 6.18 0.66
CA VAL A 93 1.77 4.71 0.60
C VAL A 93 2.81 4.29 -0.43
N CYS A 94 2.82 4.89 -1.62
CA CYS A 94 3.81 4.60 -2.65
C CYS A 94 5.24 4.91 -2.20
N LEU A 95 5.47 6.07 -1.57
CA LEU A 95 6.79 6.48 -1.08
C LEU A 95 7.31 5.54 0.01
N ILE A 96 6.44 5.14 0.92
CA ILE A 96 6.76 4.18 1.98
C ILE A 96 7.07 2.81 1.37
N ALA A 97 6.23 2.36 0.43
CA ALA A 97 6.41 1.09 -0.25
C ALA A 97 7.72 1.02 -1.04
N ASP A 98 8.11 2.12 -1.68
CA ASP A 98 9.38 2.21 -2.39
C ASP A 98 10.57 2.26 -1.41
N ARG A 99 10.52 3.11 -0.38
CA ARG A 99 11.61 3.28 0.59
C ARG A 99 12.00 1.99 1.31
N TYR A 100 11.01 1.17 1.67
CA TYR A 100 11.19 -0.09 2.39
C TYR A 100 11.15 -1.32 1.47
N GLU A 101 11.14 -1.12 0.15
CA GLU A 101 11.10 -2.18 -0.85
C GLU A 101 9.98 -3.21 -0.60
N LEU A 102 8.78 -2.73 -0.26
CA LEU A 102 7.62 -3.60 -0.01
C LEU A 102 7.25 -4.42 -1.25
N MET A 103 7.46 -3.83 -2.43
CA MET A 103 7.26 -4.48 -3.73
C MET A 103 8.63 -4.68 -4.40
N ARG A 104 9.30 -5.79 -4.06
CA ARG A 104 10.57 -6.17 -4.72
C ARG A 104 10.23 -7.08 -5.89
N MET A 105 10.19 -6.50 -7.08
CA MET A 105 9.87 -7.19 -8.33
C MET A 105 11.12 -7.19 -9.21
N ASP A 106 11.42 -8.30 -9.87
CA ASP A 106 12.67 -8.44 -10.60
C ASP A 106 12.79 -7.41 -11.75
N PHE A 107 11.70 -7.10 -12.44
CA PHE A 107 11.69 -6.04 -13.47
C PHE A 107 11.95 -4.62 -12.91
N LEU A 108 11.61 -4.35 -11.65
CA LEU A 108 11.87 -3.04 -11.03
C LEU A 108 13.37 -2.81 -10.79
N THR A 109 14.18 -3.89 -10.73
CA THR A 109 15.63 -3.79 -10.55
C THR A 109 16.34 -3.19 -11.77
N GLY A 110 15.71 -3.27 -12.96
CA GLY A 110 16.20 -2.64 -14.18
C GLY A 110 15.89 -1.15 -14.30
N ILE A 111 15.03 -0.61 -13.44
CA ILE A 111 14.61 0.80 -13.48
C ILE A 111 15.63 1.64 -12.68
N PRO A 112 16.09 2.79 -13.20
CA PRO A 112 16.94 3.68 -12.44
C PRO A 112 16.27 4.11 -11.12
N PRO A 113 17.00 4.19 -10.00
CA PRO A 113 16.43 4.43 -8.68
C PRO A 113 15.73 5.80 -8.53
N GLN A 114 15.91 6.71 -9.47
CA GLN A 114 15.19 7.99 -9.53
C GLN A 114 13.72 7.82 -9.95
N TRP A 115 13.40 6.74 -10.64
CA TRP A 115 12.07 6.43 -11.18
C TRP A 115 11.36 5.32 -10.41
N SER A 116 11.97 4.79 -9.35
CA SER A 116 11.42 3.68 -8.57
C SER A 116 10.04 4.03 -7.98
N VAL A 117 9.92 5.18 -7.31
CA VAL A 117 8.63 5.68 -6.77
C VAL A 117 7.56 5.82 -7.85
N ALA A 118 7.93 6.31 -9.03
CA ALA A 118 6.99 6.45 -10.15
C ALA A 118 6.53 5.08 -10.65
N ALA A 119 7.43 4.10 -10.71
CA ALA A 119 7.10 2.72 -11.06
C ALA A 119 6.19 2.07 -10.01
N THR A 120 6.49 2.21 -8.72
CA THR A 120 5.64 1.76 -7.59
C THR A 120 4.24 2.36 -7.66
N THR A 121 4.16 3.67 -7.97
CA THR A 121 2.89 4.38 -8.12
C THR A 121 2.13 3.89 -9.35
N GLY A 122 2.82 3.70 -10.47
CA GLY A 122 2.24 3.15 -11.70
C GLY A 122 1.68 1.75 -11.50
N ILE A 123 2.36 0.91 -10.72
CA ILE A 123 1.89 -0.43 -10.36
C ILE A 123 0.57 -0.35 -9.56
N LEU A 124 0.53 0.46 -8.49
CA LEU A 124 -0.68 0.59 -7.67
C LEU A 124 -1.84 1.20 -8.45
N LEU A 125 -1.59 2.22 -9.26
CA LEU A 125 -2.60 2.81 -10.15
C LEU A 125 -3.06 1.82 -11.22
N GLY A 126 -2.14 1.03 -11.78
CA GLY A 126 -2.46 -0.04 -12.73
C GLY A 126 -3.37 -1.09 -12.11
N LEU A 127 -3.10 -1.50 -10.86
CA LEU A 127 -3.96 -2.42 -10.12
C LEU A 127 -5.36 -1.84 -9.88
N LEU A 128 -5.46 -0.57 -9.48
CA LEU A 128 -6.74 0.12 -9.33
C LEU A 128 -7.50 0.24 -10.66
N LEU A 129 -6.79 0.48 -11.76
CA LEU A 129 -7.36 0.58 -13.09
C LEU A 129 -7.86 -0.76 -13.62
N VAL A 130 -7.08 -1.84 -13.46
CA VAL A 130 -7.52 -3.21 -13.79
C VAL A 130 -8.76 -3.57 -12.97
N ARG A 131 -8.76 -3.24 -11.68
CA ARG A 131 -9.94 -3.44 -10.82
C ARG A 131 -11.15 -2.69 -11.35
N ASP A 132 -11.00 -1.41 -11.72
CA ASP A 132 -12.08 -0.62 -12.33
C ASP A 132 -12.57 -1.21 -13.65
N ILE A 133 -11.68 -1.73 -14.50
CA ILE A 133 -12.06 -2.46 -15.73
C ILE A 133 -12.84 -3.72 -15.37
N CYS A 134 -12.41 -4.49 -14.38
CA CYS A 134 -13.16 -5.66 -13.89
C CYS A 134 -14.56 -5.28 -13.39
N TYR A 135 -14.72 -4.12 -12.72
CA TYR A 135 -16.04 -3.62 -12.34
C TYR A 135 -16.94 -3.33 -13.55
N LEU A 136 -16.38 -2.80 -14.63
CA LEU A 136 -17.12 -2.53 -15.87
C LEU A 136 -17.49 -3.82 -16.59
N LEU A 137 -16.58 -4.81 -16.64
CA LEU A 137 -16.79 -6.08 -17.35
C LEU A 137 -17.73 -7.03 -16.60
N PHE A 138 -17.58 -7.12 -15.28
CA PHE A 138 -18.31 -8.06 -14.43
C PHE A 138 -19.42 -7.37 -13.64
N GLN A 139 -19.95 -6.25 -14.15
CA GLN A 139 -20.91 -5.44 -13.43
C GLN A 139 -22.06 -6.33 -12.90
N PRO A 140 -22.21 -6.43 -11.57
CA PRO A 140 -23.17 -7.33 -10.98
C PRO A 140 -24.59 -6.85 -11.30
N ARG A 141 -25.22 -7.43 -12.32
CA ARG A 141 -26.56 -7.05 -12.80
C ARG A 141 -27.66 -7.11 -11.72
N ARG A 142 -27.42 -7.87 -10.64
CA ARG A 142 -28.34 -8.02 -9.49
C ARG A 142 -28.08 -7.04 -8.35
N LEU A 143 -26.99 -6.26 -8.41
CA LEU A 143 -26.71 -5.22 -7.42
C LEU A 143 -27.26 -3.88 -7.94
N GLY A 144 -28.34 -3.42 -7.32
CA GLY A 144 -28.91 -2.09 -7.56
C GLY A 144 -28.50 -1.08 -6.48
N GLY A 145 -28.62 0.21 -6.81
CA GLY A 145 -28.46 1.33 -5.87
C GLY A 145 -27.02 1.54 -5.39
N ASP A 146 -26.90 2.04 -4.15
CA ASP A 146 -25.64 2.55 -3.56
C ASP A 146 -24.59 1.45 -3.26
N VAL A 147 -24.92 0.16 -3.47
CA VAL A 147 -24.02 -0.97 -3.18
C VAL A 147 -22.88 -1.08 -4.19
N VAL A 148 -23.16 -0.84 -5.47
CA VAL A 148 -22.14 -0.87 -6.53
C VAL A 148 -21.07 0.21 -6.34
N PRO A 149 -21.42 1.50 -6.17
CA PRO A 149 -20.42 2.53 -5.89
C PRO A 149 -19.70 2.28 -4.56
N ALA A 150 -20.38 1.77 -3.53
CA ALA A 150 -19.74 1.46 -2.25
C ALA A 150 -18.68 0.37 -2.40
N LEU A 151 -18.94 -0.67 -3.17
CA LEU A 151 -17.98 -1.74 -3.43
C LEU A 151 -16.80 -1.27 -4.28
N ARG A 152 -17.09 -0.46 -5.31
CA ARG A 152 -16.07 0.11 -6.21
C ARG A 152 -15.09 1.00 -5.44
N HIS A 153 -15.59 1.93 -4.63
CA HIS A 153 -14.74 2.87 -3.91
C HIS A 153 -14.26 2.37 -2.55
N ASN A 154 -14.68 1.17 -2.11
CA ASN A 154 -14.32 0.59 -0.82
C ASN A 154 -12.80 0.62 -0.52
N PRO A 155 -11.90 0.26 -1.46
CA PRO A 155 -10.47 0.29 -1.16
C PRO A 155 -9.94 1.69 -0.91
N GLY A 156 -10.60 2.75 -1.39
CA GLY A 156 -10.23 4.11 -1.04
C GLY A 156 -10.24 4.34 0.46
N ASN A 157 -11.22 3.76 1.17
CA ASN A 157 -11.28 3.82 2.64
C ASN A 157 -10.06 3.10 3.24
N TYR A 158 -9.72 1.91 2.73
CA TYR A 158 -8.60 1.13 3.24
C TYR A 158 -7.23 1.66 2.84
N ILE A 159 -7.09 2.41 1.74
CA ILE A 159 -5.88 3.16 1.40
C ILE A 159 -5.64 4.26 2.43
N ILE A 160 -6.69 4.99 2.83
CA ILE A 160 -6.60 6.00 3.90
C ILE A 160 -6.18 5.33 5.21
N LEU A 161 -6.83 4.22 5.58
CA LEU A 161 -6.47 3.45 6.78
C LEU A 161 -5.02 2.98 6.76
N LEU A 162 -4.59 2.36 5.65
CA LEU A 162 -3.23 1.83 5.48
C LEU A 162 -2.21 2.94 5.62
N SER A 163 -2.42 4.06 4.94
CA SER A 163 -1.51 5.20 4.97
C SER A 163 -1.37 5.78 6.38
N VAL A 164 -2.47 5.93 7.13
CA VAL A 164 -2.41 6.37 8.53
C VAL A 164 -1.62 5.38 9.38
N LEU A 165 -1.89 4.08 9.26
CA LEU A 165 -1.17 3.03 10.00
C LEU A 165 0.33 3.05 9.69
N MET A 166 0.70 3.03 8.41
CA MET A 166 2.10 3.04 7.98
C MET A 166 2.84 4.29 8.47
N LEU A 167 2.22 5.46 8.39
CA LEU A 167 2.81 6.70 8.90
C LEU A 167 3.02 6.64 10.42
N THR A 168 2.04 6.13 11.17
CA THR A 168 2.18 5.95 12.63
C THR A 168 3.26 4.94 12.98
N THR A 169 3.37 3.85 12.24
CA THR A 169 4.36 2.79 12.46
C THR A 169 5.76 3.27 12.15
N ILE A 170 5.97 3.99 11.05
CA ILE A 170 7.27 4.60 10.75
C ILE A 170 7.63 5.63 11.82
N GLY A 171 6.68 6.49 12.22
CA GLY A 171 6.89 7.46 13.29
C GLY A 171 7.34 6.78 14.58
N PHE A 172 6.63 5.72 15.00
CA PHE A 172 6.97 4.93 16.18
C PHE A 172 8.33 4.24 16.04
N CYS A 173 8.55 3.46 14.99
CA CYS A 173 9.81 2.74 14.75
C CYS A 173 11.02 3.68 14.65
N SER A 174 10.85 4.88 14.08
CA SER A 174 11.91 5.89 14.00
C SER A 174 12.31 6.41 15.38
N ALA A 175 11.35 6.60 16.30
CA ALA A 175 11.61 7.04 17.67
C ALA A 175 12.45 6.00 18.45
N PHE A 176 12.28 4.71 18.15
CA PHE A 176 13.04 3.61 18.77
C PHE A 176 14.27 3.17 17.97
N ARG A 177 14.57 3.83 16.84
CA ARG A 177 15.68 3.45 15.93
C ARG A 177 15.65 1.98 15.52
N ALA A 178 14.44 1.46 15.25
CA ALA A 178 14.26 0.09 14.82
C ALA A 178 14.98 -0.18 13.49
N PRO A 179 15.51 -1.40 13.26
CA PRO A 179 16.18 -1.74 12.00
C PRO A 179 15.18 -1.77 10.83
N ASP A 180 15.60 -1.33 9.64
CA ASP A 180 14.77 -1.25 8.42
C ASP A 180 14.10 -2.59 8.06
N THR A 181 14.74 -3.72 8.36
CA THR A 181 14.20 -5.07 8.16
C THR A 181 12.97 -5.36 9.01
N LEU A 182 12.97 -4.91 10.26
CA LEU A 182 11.82 -5.04 11.17
C LEU A 182 10.69 -4.15 10.69
N VAL A 183 10.99 -2.90 10.33
CA VAL A 183 9.99 -1.94 9.81
C VAL A 183 9.32 -2.49 8.56
N ARG A 184 10.09 -2.97 7.58
CA ARG A 184 9.57 -3.63 6.38
C ARG A 184 8.62 -4.78 6.72
N THR A 185 9.00 -5.64 7.66
CA THR A 185 8.19 -6.79 8.06
C THR A 185 6.85 -6.36 8.65
N ILE A 186 6.86 -5.35 9.53
CA ILE A 186 5.62 -4.81 10.13
C ILE A 186 4.74 -4.20 9.05
N LEU A 187 5.30 -3.38 8.15
CA LEU A 187 4.57 -2.74 7.06
C LEU A 187 3.94 -3.76 6.09
N LEU A 188 4.59 -4.90 5.83
CA LEU A 188 4.01 -6.00 5.06
C LEU A 188 2.81 -6.61 5.77
N TRP A 189 2.91 -6.86 7.08
CA TRP A 189 1.79 -7.37 7.87
C TRP A 189 0.62 -6.38 7.94
N GLU A 190 0.90 -5.08 8.08
CA GLU A 190 -0.12 -4.04 8.03
C GLU A 190 -0.83 -4.02 6.67
N THR A 191 -0.07 -4.09 5.57
CA THR A 191 -0.62 -4.15 4.22
C THR A 191 -1.53 -5.36 4.05
N ALA A 192 -1.08 -6.54 4.48
CA ALA A 192 -1.85 -7.77 4.41
C ALA A 192 -3.13 -7.70 5.28
N ALA A 193 -3.03 -7.19 6.51
CA ALA A 193 -4.16 -7.05 7.43
C ALA A 193 -5.21 -6.09 6.87
N VAL A 194 -4.81 -4.93 6.36
CA VAL A 194 -5.72 -3.95 5.78
C VAL A 194 -6.37 -4.47 4.50
N TRP A 195 -5.61 -5.19 3.66
CA TRP A 195 -6.16 -5.85 2.48
C TRP A 195 -7.20 -6.93 2.83
N LEU A 196 -6.94 -7.74 3.85
CA LEU A 196 -7.90 -8.73 4.36
C LEU A 196 -9.16 -8.06 4.94
N LEU A 197 -9.02 -6.95 5.67
CA LEU A 197 -10.17 -6.19 6.16
C LEU A 197 -11.01 -5.66 4.99
N ASN A 198 -10.38 -5.12 3.95
CA ASN A 198 -11.07 -4.72 2.72
C ASN A 198 -11.83 -5.90 2.09
N MET A 199 -11.20 -7.09 1.98
CA MET A 199 -11.85 -8.32 1.48
C MET A 199 -13.08 -8.70 2.30
N VAL A 200 -12.94 -8.78 3.63
CA VAL A 200 -14.03 -9.15 4.53
C VAL A 200 -15.20 -8.17 4.37
N ARG A 201 -14.90 -6.89 4.23
CA ARG A 201 -15.91 -5.84 4.17
C ARG A 201 -16.62 -5.80 2.80
N SER A 202 -15.88 -6.01 1.71
CA SER A 202 -16.44 -6.26 0.38
C SER A 202 -17.33 -7.51 0.37
N THR A 203 -16.92 -8.57 1.08
CA THR A 203 -17.71 -9.81 1.23
C THR A 203 -19.03 -9.55 1.95
N GLN A 204 -19.00 -8.80 3.06
CA GLN A 204 -20.21 -8.45 3.82
C GLN A 204 -21.18 -7.58 3.02
N LEU A 205 -20.66 -6.64 2.22
CA LEU A 205 -21.47 -5.81 1.31
C LEU A 205 -22.20 -6.66 0.26
N LEU A 206 -21.49 -7.61 -0.35
CA LEU A 206 -22.04 -8.51 -1.36
C LEU A 206 -23.03 -9.53 -0.77
N ALA A 207 -22.68 -10.15 0.36
CA ALA A 207 -23.50 -11.16 1.03
C ALA A 207 -24.86 -10.60 1.53
N ALA A 208 -24.95 -9.28 1.76
CA ALA A 208 -26.21 -8.64 2.11
C ALA A 208 -27.23 -8.61 0.96
N LYS A 209 -26.82 -8.84 -0.30
CA LYS A 209 -27.67 -8.71 -1.49
C LYS A 209 -27.69 -9.94 -2.40
N VAL A 210 -26.68 -10.80 -2.34
CA VAL A 210 -26.53 -11.95 -3.23
C VAL A 210 -26.21 -13.22 -2.42
N SER A 211 -26.48 -14.38 -3.00
CA SER A 211 -26.14 -15.67 -2.40
C SER A 211 -24.63 -15.83 -2.19
N GLY A 212 -24.23 -16.65 -1.21
CA GLY A 212 -22.82 -16.84 -0.84
C GLY A 212 -21.93 -17.29 -2.01
N PHE A 213 -22.43 -18.19 -2.87
CA PHE A 213 -21.67 -18.63 -4.05
C PHE A 213 -21.38 -17.48 -5.04
N SER A 214 -22.37 -16.63 -5.32
CA SER A 214 -22.16 -15.48 -6.19
C SER A 214 -21.22 -14.45 -5.56
N THR A 215 -21.29 -14.25 -4.24
CA THR A 215 -20.35 -13.39 -3.50
C THR A 215 -18.91 -13.83 -3.70
N ILE A 216 -18.63 -15.14 -3.58
CA ILE A 216 -17.29 -15.71 -3.83
C ILE A 216 -16.87 -15.44 -5.29
N LEU A 217 -17.76 -15.69 -6.25
CA LEU A 217 -17.45 -15.49 -7.66
C LEU A 217 -17.11 -14.02 -7.98
N TYR A 218 -17.84 -13.07 -7.39
CA TYR A 218 -17.56 -11.64 -7.53
C TYR A 218 -16.25 -11.22 -6.85
N LEU A 219 -15.95 -11.73 -5.66
CA LEU A 219 -14.67 -11.47 -4.98
C LEU A 219 -13.49 -11.99 -5.81
N CYS A 220 -13.62 -13.19 -6.37
CA CYS A 220 -12.62 -13.75 -7.26
C CYS A 220 -12.39 -12.86 -8.50
N ALA A 221 -13.46 -12.36 -9.12
CA ALA A 221 -13.36 -11.52 -10.31
C ALA A 221 -12.85 -10.10 -10.02
N LEU A 222 -13.25 -9.50 -8.90
CA LEU A 222 -13.03 -8.08 -8.62
C LEU A 222 -11.79 -7.80 -7.78
N GLU A 223 -11.35 -8.75 -6.98
CA GLU A 223 -10.27 -8.53 -6.01
C GLU A 223 -9.13 -9.54 -6.19
N LEU A 224 -9.46 -10.82 -6.32
CA LEU A 224 -8.46 -11.87 -6.46
C LEU A 224 -7.82 -11.88 -7.86
N PHE A 225 -8.60 -11.63 -8.91
CA PHE A 225 -8.12 -11.61 -10.29
C PHE A 225 -7.14 -10.45 -10.56
N PRO A 226 -7.42 -9.18 -10.20
CA PRO A 226 -6.44 -8.11 -10.35
C PRO A 226 -5.15 -8.36 -9.55
N ALA A 227 -5.27 -8.93 -8.35
CA ALA A 227 -4.10 -9.30 -7.55
C ALA A 227 -3.29 -10.44 -8.18
N ALA A 228 -3.96 -11.47 -8.71
CA ALA A 228 -3.32 -12.58 -9.41
C ALA A 228 -2.65 -12.11 -10.70
N LEU A 229 -3.30 -11.24 -11.47
CA LEU A 229 -2.73 -10.63 -12.67
C LEU A 229 -1.48 -9.82 -12.34
N LEU A 230 -1.49 -9.08 -11.23
CA LEU A 230 -0.31 -8.38 -10.75
C LEU A 230 0.82 -9.37 -10.48
N VAL A 231 0.55 -10.42 -9.69
CA VAL A 231 1.57 -11.44 -9.36
C VAL A 231 2.10 -12.13 -10.61
N THR A 232 1.26 -12.45 -11.60
CA THR A 232 1.73 -13.06 -12.84
C THR A 232 2.59 -12.10 -13.65
N VAL A 233 2.21 -10.83 -13.78
CA VAL A 233 3.07 -9.83 -14.43
C VAL A 233 4.43 -9.75 -13.73
N VAL A 234 4.45 -9.79 -12.40
CA VAL A 234 5.67 -9.75 -11.59
C VAL A 234 6.57 -10.97 -11.74
N VAL A 235 5.97 -12.16 -11.85
CA VAL A 235 6.73 -13.42 -11.92
C VAL A 235 7.25 -13.69 -13.33
N PHE A 236 6.51 -13.26 -14.36
CA PHE A 236 6.83 -13.58 -15.75
C PHE A 236 7.58 -12.46 -16.52
N PHE A 237 7.60 -11.23 -16.00
CA PHE A 237 8.30 -10.09 -16.60
C PHE A 237 9.26 -9.46 -15.59
#